data_AF-A0A7G2IYR5-F1
#
_entry.id   AF-A0A7G2IYR5-F1
#
_cell.length_a   1.000
_cell.length_b   1.000
_cell.length_c   1.000
_cell.angle_alpha   90.00
_cell.angle_beta   90.00
_cell.angle_gamma   90.00
#
_symmetry.space_group_name_H-M   'P 1'
#
loop_
_entity.id
_entity.type
_entity.pdbx_description
1 polymer ?
#
loop_
_entity_poly.entity_id
_entity_poly.type
_entity_poly.pdbx_seq_one_letter_code
_entity_poly.pdbx_strand_id
1 'polypeptide(L)' 'MISAFDIFKIGIGPSSSHTVGPMNAGKSFIDLLVSSGELPKATHIVVDLYGSLSLTGKGHATDVAIMMGLAGNSPQKC' A
#
# COMPACT_ATOMS: atom_id res chain seq x y z
N MET A 1 -21.28 12.53 -1.59
CA MET A 1 -21.17 13.14 -2.94
C MET A 1 -19.92 12.56 -3.57
N ILE A 2 -20.00 12.03 -4.80
CA ILE A 2 -18.82 11.50 -5.51
C ILE A 2 -18.19 12.66 -6.28
N SER A 3 -16.89 12.86 -6.12
CA SER A 3 -16.11 13.89 -6.83
C SER A 3 -15.48 13.32 -8.11
N ALA A 4 -15.21 14.16 -9.10
CA ALA A 4 -14.40 13.77 -10.26
C ALA A 4 -13.01 13.25 -9.84
N PHE A 5 -12.46 13.77 -8.74
CA PHE A 5 -11.19 13.31 -8.17
C PHE A 5 -11.26 11.92 -7.52
N ASP A 6 -12.47 11.41 -7.24
CA ASP A 6 -12.64 10.04 -6.75
C ASP A 6 -12.53 9.02 -7.89
N ILE A 7 -12.85 9.44 -9.12
CA ILE A 7 -12.83 8.62 -10.32
C ILE A 7 -11.45 8.70 -10.99
N PHE A 8 -10.90 9.90 -11.12
CA PHE A 8 -9.61 10.15 -11.77
C PHE A 8 -8.52 10.44 -10.72
N LYS A 9 -7.74 9.41 -10.39
CA LYS A 9 -6.65 9.49 -9.41
C LYS A 9 -5.31 9.27 -10.09
N ILE A 10 -4.33 10.10 -9.73
CA ILE A 10 -2.92 9.83 -10.03
C ILE A 10 -2.48 8.64 -9.17
N GLY A 11 -1.76 7.71 -9.78
CA GLY A 11 -1.22 6.54 -9.10
C GLY A 11 -0.21 5.81 -9.98
N ILE A 12 0.32 4.72 -9.46
CA ILE A 12 1.28 3.85 -10.15
C ILE A 12 0.59 2.59 -10.69
N GLY A 13 0.97 2.17 -11.89
CA GLY A 13 0.51 0.92 -12.49
C GLY A 13 1.19 -0.32 -11.89
N PRO A 14 0.72 -1.54 -12.21
CA PRO A 14 -0.28 -1.83 -13.25
C PRO A 14 -1.75 -1.81 -12.79
N SER A 15 -2.05 -1.81 -11.49
CA SER A 15 -3.42 -1.98 -11.01
C SER A 15 -3.79 -1.07 -9.84
N SER A 16 -4.96 -0.43 -9.92
CA SER A 16 -5.47 0.37 -8.79
C SER A 16 -5.79 -0.50 -7.57
N SER A 17 -6.34 -1.71 -7.77
CA SER A 17 -6.77 -2.58 -6.67
C SER A 17 -5.63 -3.43 -6.11
N HIS A 18 -4.67 -3.82 -6.93
CA HIS A 18 -3.59 -4.74 -6.53
C HIS A 18 -2.22 -4.04 -6.42
N THR A 19 -2.09 -2.77 -6.81
CA THR A 19 -0.85 -2.00 -6.67
C THR A 19 -1.11 -0.75 -5.80
N VAL A 20 -1.97 0.17 -6.25
CA VAL A 20 -2.22 1.43 -5.52
C VAL A 20 -2.85 1.18 -4.15
N GLY A 21 -3.87 0.32 -4.06
CA GLY A 21 -4.52 -0.04 -2.80
C GLY A 21 -3.55 -0.62 -1.77
N PRO A 22 -2.81 -1.71 -2.08
CA PRO A 22 -1.85 -2.31 -1.17
C PRO A 22 -0.70 -1.37 -0.76
N MET A 23 -0.21 -0.52 -1.67
CA MET A 23 0.78 0.50 -1.32
C MET A 23 0.25 1.52 -0.30
N ASN A 24 -0.96 2.03 -0.53
CA ASN A 24 -1.61 2.93 0.43
C ASN A 24 -1.81 2.24 1.78
N ALA A 25 -2.20 0.96 1.81
CA ALA A 25 -2.37 0.20 3.03
C ALA A 25 -1.05 0.07 3.82
N GLY A 26 0.06 -0.26 3.14
CA GLY A 26 1.39 -0.29 3.75
C GLY A 26 1.81 1.08 4.31
N LYS A 27 1.55 2.16 3.56
CA LYS A 27 1.83 3.53 4.01
C LYS A 27 1.00 3.93 5.24
N SER A 28 -0.30 3.64 5.23
CA SER A 28 -1.16 3.90 6.38
C SER A 28 -0.72 3.12 7.61
N PHE A 29 -0.27 1.87 7.44
CA PHE A 29 0.24 1.05 8.55
C PHE A 29 1.52 1.65 9.16
N ILE A 30 2.50 2.03 8.33
CA ILE A 30 3.75 2.62 8.86
C ILE A 30 3.50 3.98 9.51
N ASP A 31 2.63 4.82 8.94
CA ASP A 31 2.27 6.12 9.51
C ASP A 31 1.57 5.96 10.87
N LEU A 32 0.76 4.91 11.05
CA LEU A 32 0.16 4.57 12.33
C LEU A 32 1.22 4.17 13.36
N LEU A 33 2.20 3.34 12.98
CA LEU A 33 3.30 2.97 13.88
C LEU A 33 4.19 4.16 14.27
N VAL A 34 4.42 5.09 13.35
CA VAL A 34 5.16 6.33 13.63
C VAL A 34 4.39 7.22 14.61
N SER A 35 3.11 7.49 14.32
CA SER A 35 2.28 8.38 15.15
C SER A 35 1.99 7.84 16.55
N SER A 36 1.97 6.51 16.72
CA SER A 36 1.87 5.85 18.02
C SER A 36 3.20 5.72 18.76
N GLY A 37 4.33 6.03 18.13
CA GLY A 37 5.67 5.86 18.71
C GLY A 37 6.10 4.40 18.86
N GLU A 38 5.41 3.46 18.20
CA GLU A 38 5.67 2.02 18.29
C GLU A 38 6.69 1.54 17.25
N LEU A 39 6.93 2.31 16.17
CA LEU A 39 7.88 1.94 15.11
C LEU A 39 9.28 1.56 15.65
N PRO A 40 9.91 2.31 16.58
CA PRO A 40 11.23 1.96 17.10
C PRO A 40 11.28 0.62 17.86
N LYS A 41 10.13 0.10 18.31
CA LYS A 41 10.04 -1.20 18.99
C LYS A 41 9.75 -2.35 18.03
N ALA A 42 9.33 -2.05 16.79
CA ALA A 42 9.01 -3.07 15.80
C ALA A 42 10.30 -3.69 15.25
N THR A 43 10.51 -4.98 15.51
CA THR A 43 11.65 -5.75 14.99
C THR A 43 11.34 -6.52 13.72
N HIS A 44 10.04 -6.71 13.43
CA HIS A 44 9.57 -7.48 12.29
C HIS A 44 8.18 -7.01 11.87
N ILE A 45 7.91 -7.06 10.57
CA ILE A 45 6.59 -6.78 9.98
C ILE A 45 6.21 -7.98 9.11
N VAL A 46 5.03 -8.54 9.37
CA VAL A 46 4.45 -9.61 8.56
C VAL A 46 3.30 -9.03 7.75
N VAL A 47 3.22 -9.41 6.47
CA VAL A 47 2.10 -9.06 5.62
C VAL A 47 1.55 -10.32 4.97
N ASP A 48 0.30 -10.64 5.30
CA ASP A 48 -0.41 -11.76 4.72
C ASP A 48 -1.39 -11.27 3.65
N LEU A 49 -1.35 -11.91 2.48
CA LEU A 49 -2.29 -11.63 1.39
C LEU A 49 -3.36 -12.73 1.36
N TYR A 50 -4.62 -12.32 1.18
CA TYR A 50 -5.76 -13.23 1.16
C TYR A 50 -6.55 -13.14 -0.15
N GLY A 51 -7.26 -14.22 -0.50
CA GLY A 51 -8.18 -14.25 -1.63
C GLY A 51 -7.54 -13.87 -2.96
N SER A 52 -8.26 -13.10 -3.79
CA SER A 52 -7.81 -12.69 -5.13
C SER A 52 -6.50 -11.89 -5.12
N LEU A 53 -6.25 -11.14 -4.03
CA LEU A 53 -5.03 -10.36 -3.85
C LEU A 53 -3.80 -11.26 -3.76
N SER A 54 -3.91 -12.39 -3.07
CA SER A 54 -2.84 -13.39 -2.99
C SER A 54 -2.63 -14.14 -4.31
N LEU A 55 -3.72 -14.46 -5.01
CA LEU A 55 -3.70 -15.28 -6.23
C LEU A 55 -3.01 -14.59 -7.40
N THR A 56 -3.19 -13.27 -7.53
CA THR A 56 -2.68 -12.50 -8.66
C THR A 56 -1.61 -11.48 -8.27
N GLY A 57 -1.20 -11.46 -7.01
CA GLY A 57 -0.37 -10.39 -6.45
C GLY A 57 0.96 -10.21 -7.16
N LYS A 58 1.65 -11.29 -7.52
CA LYS A 58 2.92 -11.22 -8.27
C LYS A 58 2.76 -10.56 -9.65
N GLY A 59 1.71 -10.91 -10.39
CA GLY A 59 1.44 -10.32 -11.70
C GLY A 59 1.08 -8.84 -11.65
N HIS A 60 0.63 -8.36 -10.49
CA HIS A 60 0.28 -6.96 -10.26
C HIS A 60 1.30 -6.19 -9.41
N ALA A 61 2.47 -6.79 -9.14
CA ALA A 61 3.50 -6.22 -8.27
C ALA A 61 2.99 -5.80 -6.88
N THR A 62 2.04 -6.55 -6.32
CA THR A 62 1.43 -6.27 -5.01
C THR A 62 2.45 -6.31 -3.88
N ASP A 63 3.39 -7.25 -3.94
CA ASP A 63 4.50 -7.38 -3.00
C ASP A 63 5.40 -6.13 -3.01
N VAL A 64 5.82 -5.69 -4.19
CA VAL A 64 6.63 -4.47 -4.36
C VAL A 64 5.86 -3.24 -3.87
N ALA A 65 4.58 -3.13 -4.23
CA ALA A 65 3.71 -2.03 -3.82
C ALA A 65 3.61 -1.92 -2.29
N ILE A 66 3.41 -3.04 -1.60
CA ILE A 66 3.37 -3.10 -0.14
C ILE A 66 4.71 -2.68 0.47
N MET A 67 5.82 -3.21 -0.05
CA MET A 67 7.16 -2.83 0.44
C MET A 67 7.43 -1.34 0.28
N MET A 68 7.06 -0.74 -0.86
CA MET A 68 7.20 0.69 -1.09
C MET A 68 6.36 1.53 -0.11
N GLY A 69 5.14 1.08 0.18
CA GLY A 69 4.26 1.71 1.16
C GLY A 69 4.83 1.65 2.57
N LEU A 70 5.29 0.47 3.01
CA LEU A 70 5.94 0.27 4.30
C LEU A 70 7.25 1.07 4.44
N ALA A 71 7.96 1.31 3.33
CA ALA A 71 9.12 2.20 3.28
C ALA A 71 8.74 3.71 3.33
N GLY A 72 7.45 4.04 3.42
CA GLY A 72 6.97 5.40 3.59
C GLY A 72 6.63 6.15 2.29
N ASN A 73 6.68 5.49 1.13
CA ASN A 73 6.33 6.10 -0.15
C ASN A 73 4.81 6.14 -0.36
N SER A 74 4.35 7.02 -1.27
CA SER A 74 2.94 7.07 -1.69
C SER A 74 2.81 6.94 -3.21
N PRO A 75 1.76 6.26 -3.71
CA PRO A 75 1.61 5.97 -5.14
C PRO A 75 1.46 7.22 -6.01
N GLN A 76 1.15 8.38 -5.43
CA GLN A 76 1.05 9.67 -6.12
C GLN A 76 2.41 10.38 -6.30
N LYS A 77 3.46 9.98 -5.55
CA LYS A 77 4.73 10.71 -5.45
C LYS A 77 5.97 9.81 -5.51
N CYS A 78 5.83 8.56 -5.95
CA CYS A 78 6.94 7.63 -6.13
C CYS A 78 8.01 8.17 -7.07
#